data_AF-A0A392NSR0-F1
#
_entry.id   AF-A0A392NSR0-F1
#
_cell.length_a   1.000
_cell.length_b   1.000
_cell.length_c   1.000
_cell.angle_alpha   90.00
_cell.angle_beta   90.00
_cell.angle_gamma   90.00
#
_symmetry.space_group_name_H-M   'P 1'
#
loop_
_entity.id
_entity.type
_entity.pdbx_description
1 polymer ?
#
loop_
_entity_poly.entity_id
_entity_poly.type
_entity_poly.pdbx_seq_one_letter_code
_entity_poly.pdbx_strand_id
1 'polypeptide(L)'
;MRVKMRDAEAVERWMSRRMLPDDLKQRIRSYELYKWQENRGVEEETLLRKFPKDLRRDIKRHLCLDLVKRVPMIEKMDEQFLEAMCDRMKPVLYAEKSCIVREKEPIDEMIFIMRGKVTISTNDFLMPGDFCGEELLIWALDPRSTSNPPTSTITVETISEVEAFAVMADDLKFVISKFRHFINSRQLELKHTFSQVLHKIGNKL
;
A
#
# COMPACT_ATOMS: atom_id res chain seq x y z
N MET A 1 19.11 23.34 3.71
CA MET A 1 20.25 22.51 4.17
C MET A 1 20.34 22.34 5.69
N ARG A 2 20.15 23.39 6.53
CA ARG A 2 20.32 23.31 8.01
C ARG A 2 19.26 22.51 8.80
N VAL A 3 18.07 22.26 8.26
CA VAL A 3 17.03 21.46 8.94
C VAL A 3 17.31 19.96 8.78
N LYS A 4 17.65 19.54 7.57
CA LYS A 4 18.03 18.15 7.20
C LYS A 4 19.17 17.55 8.04
N MET A 5 20.25 18.30 8.28
CA MET A 5 21.36 17.79 9.12
C MET A 5 20.90 17.53 10.56
N ARG A 6 19.98 18.35 11.09
CA ARG A 6 19.46 18.15 12.45
C ARG A 6 18.59 16.91 12.55
N ASP A 7 17.79 16.63 11.53
CA ASP A 7 16.94 15.42 11.51
C ASP A 7 17.79 14.15 11.41
N ALA A 8 18.79 14.13 10.51
CA ALA A 8 19.72 13.01 10.40
C ALA A 8 20.55 12.80 11.69
N GLU A 9 21.07 13.87 12.28
CA GLU A 9 21.77 13.81 13.58
C GLU A 9 20.85 13.37 14.73
N ALA A 10 19.58 13.75 14.70
CA ALA A 10 18.60 13.32 15.69
C ALA A 10 18.31 11.83 15.58
N VAL A 11 18.15 11.30 14.36
CA VAL A 11 17.96 9.87 14.10
C VAL A 11 19.19 9.08 14.54
N GLU A 12 20.40 9.49 14.17
CA GLU A 12 21.65 8.83 14.61
C GLU A 12 21.81 8.82 16.13
N ARG A 13 21.52 9.95 16.78
CA ARG A 13 21.55 10.05 18.24
C ARG A 13 20.51 9.14 18.89
N TRP A 14 19.31 9.06 18.32
CA TRP A 14 18.25 8.19 18.79
C TRP A 14 18.63 6.70 18.65
N MET A 15 19.16 6.29 17.49
CA MET A 15 19.61 4.91 17.24
C MET A 15 20.74 4.49 18.20
N SER A 16 21.68 5.40 18.43
CA SER A 16 22.81 5.17 19.34
C SER A 16 22.34 5.03 20.79
N ARG A 17 21.44 5.92 21.24
CA ARG A 17 20.85 5.87 22.60
C ARG A 17 20.03 4.61 22.85
N ARG A 18 19.38 4.07 21.82
CA ARG A 18 18.61 2.82 21.90
C ARG A 18 19.46 1.56 21.69
N MET A 19 20.76 1.72 21.45
CA MET A 19 21.70 0.63 21.22
C MET A 19 21.21 -0.32 20.11
N LEU A 20 20.67 0.24 19.02
CA LEU A 20 20.17 -0.60 17.93
C LEU A 20 21.32 -1.45 17.34
N PRO A 21 21.02 -2.69 16.92
CA PRO A 21 21.95 -3.50 16.14
C PRO A 21 22.42 -2.78 14.86
N ASP A 22 23.66 -3.04 14.43
CA ASP A 22 24.24 -2.31 13.30
C ASP A 22 23.56 -2.61 11.97
N ASP A 23 23.02 -3.81 11.79
CA ASP A 23 22.20 -4.16 10.63
C ASP A 23 20.94 -3.28 10.56
N LEU A 24 20.28 -3.04 11.70
CA LEU A 24 19.09 -2.21 11.77
C LEU A 24 19.43 -0.74 11.53
N LYS A 25 20.54 -0.25 12.11
CA LYS A 25 21.03 1.11 11.82
C LYS A 25 21.29 1.29 10.33
N GLN A 26 21.94 0.32 9.69
CA GLN A 26 22.25 0.41 8.27
C GLN A 26 20.98 0.45 7.41
N ARG A 27 19.99 -0.38 7.73
CA ARG A 27 18.69 -0.36 7.03
C ARG A 27 17.96 0.97 7.19
N ILE A 28 17.95 1.54 8.40
CA ILE A 28 17.37 2.87 8.65
C ILE A 28 18.08 3.95 7.82
N ARG A 29 19.43 3.95 7.79
CA ARG A 29 20.21 4.90 6.98
C ARG A 29 19.91 4.78 5.48
N SER A 30 19.83 3.55 4.97
CA SER A 30 19.47 3.33 3.57
C SER A 30 18.08 3.88 3.25
N TYR A 31 17.09 3.63 4.12
CA TYR A 31 15.74 4.17 3.96
C TYR A 31 15.71 5.70 3.97
N GLU A 32 16.38 6.35 4.93
CA GLU A 32 16.43 7.81 5.02
C GLU A 32 17.14 8.44 3.81
N LEU A 33 18.20 7.79 3.30
CA LEU A 33 18.90 8.23 2.10
C LEU A 33 17.99 8.12 0.86
N TYR A 34 17.33 6.98 0.68
CA TYR A 34 16.40 6.74 -0.43
C TYR A 34 15.26 7.75 -0.42
N LYS A 35 14.55 7.86 0.71
CA LYS A 35 13.46 8.82 0.91
C LYS A 35 13.89 10.25 0.60
N TRP A 36 15.12 10.63 0.97
CA TRP A 36 15.65 11.94 0.62
C TRP A 36 15.91 12.10 -0.89
N GLN A 37 16.47 11.10 -1.55
CA GLN A 37 16.75 11.15 -2.98
C GLN A 37 15.46 11.28 -3.80
N GLU A 38 14.45 10.49 -3.45
CA GLU A 38 13.16 10.46 -4.16
C GLU A 38 12.39 11.75 -3.91
N ASN A 39 12.14 12.09 -2.65
CA ASN A 39 11.22 13.17 -2.33
C ASN A 39 11.92 14.54 -2.21
N ARG A 40 13.25 14.59 -2.18
CA ARG A 40 14.06 15.81 -1.95
C ARG A 40 13.62 16.62 -0.72
N GLY A 41 13.09 15.94 0.29
CA GLY A 41 12.56 16.55 1.52
C GLY A 41 11.13 17.08 1.42
N VAL A 42 10.41 16.77 0.35
CA VAL A 42 8.98 17.07 0.21
C VAL A 42 8.17 15.93 0.81
N GLU A 43 7.49 16.19 1.92
CA GLU A 43 6.49 15.27 2.43
C GLU A 43 5.19 15.51 1.64
N GLU A 44 4.82 14.56 0.78
CA GLU A 44 3.77 14.75 -0.23
C GLU A 44 2.41 15.04 0.41
N GLU A 45 2.05 14.38 1.52
CA GLU A 45 0.79 14.66 2.21
C GLU A 45 0.77 16.07 2.80
N THR A 46 1.87 16.54 3.38
CA THR A 46 2.01 17.93 3.86
C THR A 46 1.99 18.93 2.70
N LEU A 47 2.57 18.60 1.54
CA LEU A 47 2.47 19.43 0.35
C LEU A 47 1.02 19.54 -0.13
N LEU A 48 0.35 18.40 -0.29
CA LEU A 48 -1.04 18.30 -0.73
C LEU A 48 -2.01 19.05 0.20
N ARG A 49 -1.72 19.09 1.50
CA ARG A 49 -2.49 19.85 2.50
C ARG A 49 -2.49 21.37 2.27
N LYS A 50 -1.50 21.91 1.54
CA LYS A 50 -1.41 23.34 1.21
C LYS A 50 -2.36 23.74 0.08
N PHE A 51 -2.83 22.78 -0.72
CA PHE A 51 -3.77 23.04 -1.78
C PHE A 51 -5.23 22.99 -1.29
N PRO A 52 -6.13 23.78 -1.91
CA PRO A 52 -7.58 23.61 -1.82
C PRO A 52 -8.03 22.16 -2.05
N LYS A 53 -9.20 21.81 -1.49
CA LYS A 53 -9.71 20.43 -1.46
C LYS A 53 -9.91 19.85 -2.86
N ASP A 54 -10.43 20.65 -3.78
CA ASP A 54 -10.66 20.31 -5.19
C ASP A 54 -9.34 19.97 -5.90
N LEU A 55 -8.31 20.82 -5.80
CA LEU A 55 -7.00 20.54 -6.41
C LEU A 55 -6.34 19.31 -5.80
N ARG A 56 -6.42 19.13 -4.47
CA ARG A 56 -5.87 17.95 -3.81
C ARG A 56 -6.49 16.66 -4.36
N ARG A 57 -7.80 16.66 -4.52
CA ARG A 57 -8.57 15.54 -5.03
C ARG A 57 -8.23 15.25 -6.49
N ASP A 58 -8.12 16.28 -7.33
CA ASP A 58 -7.77 16.12 -8.75
C ASP A 58 -6.35 15.56 -8.90
N ILE A 59 -5.40 15.99 -8.07
CA ILE A 59 -4.04 15.43 -8.03
C ILE A 59 -4.08 13.96 -7.59
N LYS A 60 -4.73 13.63 -6.47
CA LYS A 60 -4.81 12.24 -5.99
C LYS A 60 -5.45 11.33 -7.03
N ARG A 61 -6.53 11.78 -7.67
CA ARG A 61 -7.18 11.06 -8.76
C ARG A 61 -6.23 10.82 -9.92
N HIS A 62 -5.50 11.85 -10.36
CA HIS A 62 -4.53 11.70 -11.45
C HIS A 62 -3.44 10.66 -11.13
N LEU A 63 -2.95 10.64 -9.89
CA LEU A 63 -1.88 9.72 -9.47
C LEU A 63 -2.36 8.28 -9.26
N CYS A 64 -3.59 8.09 -8.76
CA CYS A 64 -4.05 6.80 -8.24
C CYS A 64 -5.06 6.08 -9.13
N LEU A 65 -5.84 6.79 -9.96
CA LEU A 65 -7.01 6.20 -10.62
C LEU A 65 -6.66 5.00 -11.50
N ASP A 66 -5.57 5.10 -12.26
CA ASP A 66 -5.12 4.02 -13.13
C ASP A 66 -4.63 2.80 -12.33
N LEU A 67 -4.10 3.01 -11.12
CA LEU A 67 -3.70 1.92 -10.22
C LEU A 67 -4.91 1.19 -9.66
N VAL A 68 -5.89 1.95 -9.17
CA VAL A 68 -7.13 1.41 -8.62
C VAL A 68 -7.90 0.59 -9.67
N LYS A 69 -7.95 1.09 -10.92
CA LYS A 69 -8.64 0.41 -12.02
C LYS A 69 -7.95 -0.87 -12.50
N ARG A 70 -6.68 -1.10 -12.18
CA ARG A 70 -6.01 -2.37 -12.49
C ARG A 70 -6.52 -3.55 -11.69
N VAL A 71 -7.19 -3.30 -10.56
CA VAL A 71 -7.77 -4.35 -9.74
C VAL A 71 -9.09 -4.77 -10.39
N PRO A 72 -9.22 -6.01 -10.90
CA PRO A 72 -10.40 -6.39 -11.69
C PRO A 72 -11.72 -6.31 -10.90
N MET A 73 -11.66 -6.46 -9.57
CA MET A 73 -12.82 -6.31 -8.70
C MET A 73 -13.28 -4.85 -8.53
N ILE A 74 -12.37 -3.90 -8.75
CA ILE A 74 -12.62 -2.47 -8.54
C ILE A 74 -12.86 -1.74 -9.87
N GLU A 75 -12.25 -2.19 -10.98
CA GLU A 75 -12.29 -1.56 -12.31
C GLU A 75 -13.68 -1.06 -12.71
N LYS A 76 -14.69 -1.89 -12.45
CA LYS A 76 -16.07 -1.63 -12.88
C LYS A 76 -16.88 -0.82 -11.87
N MET A 77 -16.38 -0.55 -10.67
CA MET A 77 -17.10 0.22 -9.65
C MET A 77 -17.42 1.63 -10.15
N ASP A 78 -18.42 2.27 -9.53
CA ASP A 78 -18.81 3.61 -9.91
C ASP A 78 -17.72 4.65 -9.61
N GLU A 79 -17.81 5.81 -10.26
CA GLU A 79 -16.78 6.84 -10.14
C GLU A 79 -16.64 7.35 -8.69
N GLN A 80 -17.73 7.36 -7.92
CA GLN A 80 -17.71 7.77 -6.52
C GLN A 80 -16.92 6.80 -5.64
N PHE A 81 -17.04 5.49 -5.87
CA PHE A 81 -16.21 4.49 -5.21
C PHE A 81 -14.73 4.65 -5.57
N LEU A 82 -14.43 4.81 -6.86
CA LEU A 82 -13.06 5.00 -7.34
C LEU A 82 -12.42 6.26 -6.74
N GLU A 83 -13.17 7.36 -6.68
CA GLU A 83 -12.74 8.61 -6.06
C GLU A 83 -12.49 8.43 -4.55
N ALA A 84 -13.40 7.76 -3.84
CA ALA A 84 -13.24 7.47 -2.42
C ALA A 84 -12.02 6.56 -2.11
N MET A 85 -11.69 5.64 -3.01
CA MET A 85 -10.48 4.83 -2.94
C MET A 85 -9.22 5.69 -3.15
N CYS A 86 -9.18 6.51 -4.21
CA CYS A 86 -8.05 7.40 -4.51
C CYS A 86 -7.77 8.38 -3.35
N ASP A 87 -8.81 8.92 -2.72
CA ASP A 87 -8.66 9.85 -1.60
C ASP A 87 -7.95 9.23 -0.38
N ARG A 88 -8.11 7.90 -0.20
CA ARG A 88 -7.57 7.11 0.90
C ARG A 88 -6.18 6.53 0.62
N MET A 89 -5.76 6.54 -0.63
CA MET A 89 -4.41 6.14 -1.01
C MET A 89 -3.36 7.11 -0.49
N LYS A 90 -2.26 6.55 -0.02
CA LYS A 90 -1.09 7.30 0.48
C LYS A 90 0.18 6.79 -0.21
N PRO A 91 1.08 7.69 -0.61
CA PRO A 91 2.38 7.27 -1.13
C PRO A 91 3.19 6.59 -0.02
N VAL A 92 3.85 5.49 -0.35
CA VAL A 92 4.74 4.74 0.53
C VAL A 92 6.04 4.43 -0.21
N LEU A 93 7.13 4.39 0.56
CA LEU A 93 8.46 4.09 0.06
C LEU A 93 9.03 2.93 0.86
N TYR A 94 9.67 2.00 0.16
CA TYR A 94 10.34 0.86 0.75
C TYR A 94 11.78 0.82 0.26
N ALA A 95 12.73 0.73 1.19
CA ALA A 95 14.14 0.49 0.84
C ALA A 95 14.31 -0.94 0.32
N GLU A 96 15.41 -1.24 -0.36
CA GLU A 96 15.79 -2.62 -0.70
C GLU A 96 15.80 -3.53 0.55
N LYS A 97 15.33 -4.78 0.39
CA LYS A 97 15.22 -5.80 1.47
C LYS A 97 14.33 -5.35 2.63
N SER A 98 13.35 -4.50 2.35
CA SER A 98 12.29 -4.18 3.30
C SER A 98 11.23 -5.27 3.23
N CYS A 99 10.78 -5.73 4.39
CA CYS A 99 9.65 -6.62 4.48
C CYS A 99 8.37 -5.77 4.52
N ILE A 100 7.46 -6.02 3.58
CA ILE A 100 6.16 -5.35 3.49
C ILE A 100 5.16 -6.06 4.41
N VAL A 101 5.10 -7.39 4.34
CA VAL A 101 4.31 -8.23 5.25
C VAL A 101 5.02 -9.56 5.46
N ARG A 102 4.98 -10.12 6.68
CA ARG A 102 5.52 -11.44 6.97
C ARG A 102 4.44 -12.51 6.91
N GLU A 103 4.86 -13.72 6.59
CA GLU A 103 4.03 -14.91 6.77
C GLU A 103 3.52 -14.94 8.23
N LYS A 104 2.22 -15.24 8.40
CA LYS A 104 1.53 -15.32 9.69
C LYS A 104 1.32 -13.98 10.41
N GLU A 105 1.63 -12.86 9.77
CA GLU A 105 1.25 -11.52 10.27
C GLU A 105 -0.04 -11.01 9.59
N PRO A 106 -0.83 -10.16 10.26
CA PRO A 106 -1.96 -9.49 9.64
C PRO A 106 -1.55 -8.70 8.40
N ILE A 107 -2.40 -8.71 7.38
CA ILE A 107 -2.24 -7.85 6.20
C ILE A 107 -2.83 -6.49 6.55
N ASP A 108 -1.98 -5.49 6.80
CA ASP A 108 -2.46 -4.18 7.26
C ASP A 108 -2.79 -3.21 6.12
N GLU A 109 -2.28 -3.48 4.92
CA GLU A 109 -2.44 -2.60 3.75
C GLU A 109 -2.43 -3.37 2.44
N MET A 110 -3.14 -2.81 1.45
CA MET A 110 -3.03 -3.19 0.06
C MET A 110 -2.12 -2.18 -0.64
N ILE A 111 -1.10 -2.66 -1.35
CA ILE A 111 -0.12 -1.79 -2.03
C ILE A 111 -0.19 -1.92 -3.55
N PHE A 112 0.09 -0.81 -4.23
CA PHE A 112 0.09 -0.67 -5.68
C PHE A 112 1.46 -0.18 -6.13
N ILE A 113 2.21 -1.03 -6.83
CA ILE A 113 3.61 -0.78 -7.15
C ILE A 113 3.71 0.20 -8.31
N MET A 114 4.39 1.32 -8.10
CA MET A 114 4.68 2.33 -9.12
C MET A 114 6.06 2.13 -9.74
N ARG A 115 7.06 1.85 -8.90
CA ARG A 115 8.45 1.62 -9.28
C ARG A 115 9.07 0.55 -8.40
N GLY A 116 10.10 -0.11 -8.92
CA GLY A 116 10.86 -1.13 -8.21
C GLY A 116 10.32 -2.55 -8.39
N LYS A 117 10.87 -3.48 -7.60
CA LYS A 117 10.58 -4.91 -7.68
C LYS A 117 10.34 -5.50 -6.29
N VAL A 118 9.27 -6.28 -6.18
CA VAL A 118 8.88 -7.00 -4.96
C VAL A 118 8.90 -8.50 -5.24
N THR A 119 9.28 -9.32 -4.27
CA THR A 119 9.20 -10.79 -4.31
C THR A 119 8.15 -11.28 -3.34
N ILE A 120 7.37 -12.26 -3.79
CA ILE A 120 6.35 -12.95 -2.99
C ILE A 120 6.68 -14.44 -2.81
N SER A 121 7.54 -14.98 -3.68
CA SER A 121 8.19 -16.29 -3.52
C SER A 121 9.48 -16.31 -4.37
N THR A 122 10.29 -17.36 -4.23
CA THR A 122 11.59 -17.51 -4.92
C THR A 122 11.52 -17.27 -6.44
N ASN A 123 10.38 -17.54 -7.08
CA ASN A 123 10.19 -17.40 -8.53
C ASN A 123 9.04 -16.46 -8.93
N ASP A 124 8.42 -15.77 -7.97
CA ASP A 124 7.27 -14.90 -8.23
C ASP A 124 7.56 -13.47 -7.76
N PHE A 125 7.37 -12.54 -8.69
CA PHE A 125 7.77 -11.15 -8.57
C PHE A 125 6.64 -10.23 -9.02
N LEU A 126 6.49 -9.12 -8.28
CA LEU A 126 5.58 -8.05 -8.64
C LEU A 126 6.40 -6.87 -9.19
N MET A 127 5.93 -6.35 -10.32
CA MET A 127 6.55 -5.31 -11.13
C MET A 127 5.70 -4.03 -11.12
N PRO A 128 6.20 -2.91 -11.69
CA PRO A 128 5.41 -1.70 -11.82
C PRO A 128 4.04 -1.95 -12.45
N GLY A 129 2.99 -1.56 -11.73
CA GLY A 129 1.61 -1.77 -12.10
C GLY A 129 0.93 -2.98 -11.45
N ASP A 130 1.68 -3.83 -10.76
CA ASP A 130 1.11 -4.91 -9.95
C ASP A 130 0.72 -4.41 -8.55
N PHE A 131 0.01 -5.25 -7.80
CA PHE A 131 -0.45 -4.97 -6.45
C PHE A 131 -0.39 -6.23 -5.57
N CYS A 132 -0.38 -6.05 -4.24
CA CYS A 132 -0.56 -7.13 -3.27
C CYS A 132 -1.41 -6.70 -2.08
N GLY A 133 -1.86 -7.66 -1.27
CA GLY A 133 -2.88 -7.45 -0.23
C GLY A 133 -4.32 -7.56 -0.76
N GLU A 134 -4.51 -8.28 -1.87
CA GLU A 134 -5.80 -8.51 -2.52
C GLU A 134 -6.80 -9.29 -1.63
N GLU A 135 -6.27 -10.03 -0.65
CA GLU A 135 -6.99 -10.68 0.45
C GLU A 135 -7.86 -9.69 1.24
N LEU A 136 -7.41 -8.42 1.35
CA LEU A 136 -8.14 -7.39 2.08
C LEU A 136 -9.44 -7.00 1.39
N LEU A 137 -9.51 -7.09 0.07
CA LEU A 137 -10.76 -6.85 -0.66
C LEU A 137 -11.78 -7.91 -0.28
N ILE A 138 -11.34 -9.18 -0.24
CA ILE A 138 -12.21 -10.30 0.09
C ILE A 138 -12.75 -10.16 1.52
N TRP A 139 -11.84 -9.87 2.45
CA TRP A 139 -12.18 -9.63 3.84
C TRP A 139 -13.15 -8.45 4.01
N ALA A 140 -12.87 -7.30 3.40
CA ALA A 140 -13.70 -6.10 3.55
C ALA A 140 -15.11 -6.27 2.94
N LEU A 141 -15.24 -7.08 1.89
CA LEU A 141 -16.51 -7.35 1.21
C LEU A 141 -17.39 -8.36 1.97
N ASP A 142 -16.82 -9.31 2.71
CA ASP A 142 -17.61 -10.30 3.47
C ASP A 142 -18.32 -9.62 4.67
N PRO A 143 -19.67 -9.62 4.74
CA PRO A 143 -20.42 -9.11 5.89
C PRO A 143 -20.15 -9.84 7.20
N ARG A 144 -19.64 -11.07 7.12
CA ARG A 144 -19.33 -11.92 8.27
C ARG A 144 -17.86 -11.82 8.68
N SER A 145 -17.06 -11.00 7.97
CA SER A 145 -15.66 -10.81 8.30
C SER A 145 -15.50 -10.25 9.72
N THR A 146 -14.50 -10.74 10.43
CA THR A 146 -14.16 -10.20 11.76
C THR A 146 -13.64 -8.76 11.66
N SER A 147 -13.51 -8.08 12.79
CA SER A 147 -12.88 -6.75 12.81
C SER A 147 -11.39 -6.80 12.45
N ASN A 148 -10.73 -7.95 12.61
CA ASN A 148 -9.30 -8.08 12.37
C ASN A 148 -9.03 -8.41 10.89
N PRO A 149 -7.98 -7.84 10.28
CA PRO A 149 -7.55 -8.20 8.95
C PRO A 149 -7.17 -9.69 8.82
N PRO A 150 -7.21 -10.25 7.60
CA PRO A 150 -6.71 -11.59 7.34
C PRO A 150 -5.20 -11.66 7.56
N THR A 151 -4.71 -12.87 7.84
CA THR A 151 -3.29 -13.14 8.04
C THR A 151 -2.63 -13.54 6.70
N SER A 152 -1.44 -13.03 6.44
CA SER A 152 -0.66 -13.39 5.26
C SER A 152 -0.18 -14.84 5.31
N THR A 153 -0.27 -15.53 4.18
CA THR A 153 0.26 -16.90 4.01
C THR A 153 1.68 -16.92 3.46
N ILE A 154 2.23 -15.77 3.11
CA ILE A 154 3.56 -15.62 2.51
C ILE A 154 4.27 -14.39 3.07
N THR A 155 5.60 -14.37 2.94
CA THR A 155 6.39 -13.16 3.23
C THR A 155 6.60 -12.39 1.93
N VAL A 156 6.33 -11.09 1.96
CA VAL A 156 6.51 -10.17 0.84
C VAL A 156 7.65 -9.22 1.16
N GLU A 157 8.68 -9.21 0.32
CA GLU A 157 9.88 -8.38 0.52
C GLU A 157 10.27 -7.63 -0.75
N THR A 158 10.90 -6.48 -0.59
CA THR A 158 11.41 -5.70 -1.71
C THR A 158 12.79 -6.20 -2.15
N ILE A 159 12.98 -6.32 -3.47
CA ILE A 159 14.28 -6.65 -4.07
C ILE A 159 15.06 -5.39 -4.43
N SER A 160 14.36 -4.30 -4.73
CA SER A 160 14.94 -2.98 -4.96
C SER A 160 14.27 -1.95 -4.06
N GLU A 161 14.73 -0.71 -4.13
CA GLU A 161 13.91 0.43 -3.70
C GLU A 161 12.58 0.41 -4.46
N VAL A 162 11.48 0.60 -3.74
CA VAL A 162 10.11 0.52 -4.26
C VAL A 162 9.34 1.77 -3.85
N GLU A 163 8.64 2.32 -4.83
CA GLU A 163 7.64 3.35 -4.63
C GLU A 163 6.28 2.77 -4.96
N ALA A 164 5.33 3.02 -4.08
CA ALA A 164 3.99 2.47 -4.20
C ALA A 164 2.97 3.43 -3.59
N PHE A 165 1.70 3.15 -3.86
CA PHE A 165 0.60 3.68 -3.06
C PHE A 165 0.02 2.59 -2.19
N ALA A 166 -0.39 2.92 -0.97
CA ALA A 166 -1.02 2.01 -0.03
C ALA A 166 -2.43 2.47 0.35
N VAL A 167 -3.34 1.50 0.53
CA VAL A 167 -4.62 1.68 1.21
C VAL A 167 -4.65 0.78 2.44
N MET A 168 -4.83 1.37 3.62
CA MET A 168 -4.90 0.61 4.87
C MET A 168 -6.16 -0.25 4.92
N ALA A 169 -6.11 -1.38 5.62
CA ALA A 169 -7.23 -2.30 5.80
C ALA A 169 -8.49 -1.60 6.32
N ASP A 170 -8.38 -0.79 7.37
CA ASP A 170 -9.52 -0.06 7.95
C ASP A 170 -10.11 0.98 6.99
N ASP A 171 -9.24 1.68 6.26
CA ASP A 171 -9.61 2.67 5.25
C ASP A 171 -10.39 1.99 4.10
N LEU A 172 -9.91 0.85 3.64
CA LEU A 172 -10.56 0.02 2.62
C LEU A 172 -11.92 -0.50 3.11
N LYS A 173 -11.98 -1.04 4.33
CA LYS A 173 -13.23 -1.55 4.94
C LYS A 173 -14.25 -0.45 5.12
N PHE A 174 -13.81 0.75 5.51
CA PHE A 174 -14.68 1.91 5.59
C PHE A 174 -15.26 2.25 4.21
N VAL A 175 -14.45 2.35 3.16
CA VAL A 175 -14.95 2.68 1.80
C VAL A 175 -15.99 1.63 1.38
N ILE A 176 -15.63 0.35 1.44
CA ILE A 176 -16.53 -0.74 1.06
C ILE A 176 -17.85 -0.73 1.86
N SER A 177 -17.80 -0.39 3.15
CA SER A 177 -19.02 -0.27 3.97
C SER A 177 -19.98 0.81 3.48
N LYS A 178 -19.47 1.93 2.94
CA LYS A 178 -20.28 3.05 2.44
C LYS A 178 -20.95 2.73 1.10
N PHE A 179 -20.31 1.93 0.26
CA PHE A 179 -20.80 1.57 -1.08
C PHE A 179 -21.43 0.17 -1.11
N ARG A 180 -21.77 -0.40 0.05
CA ARG A 180 -22.26 -1.78 0.18
C ARG A 180 -23.50 -2.09 -0.66
N HIS A 181 -24.40 -1.12 -0.81
CA HIS A 181 -25.60 -1.26 -1.62
C HIS A 181 -25.29 -1.44 -3.11
N PHE A 182 -24.31 -0.71 -3.65
CA PHE A 182 -23.83 -0.88 -5.04
C PHE A 182 -23.02 -2.17 -5.22
N ILE A 183 -22.24 -2.55 -4.22
CA ILE A 183 -21.48 -3.81 -4.24
C ILE A 183 -22.43 -5.01 -4.25
N ASN A 184 -23.50 -4.97 -3.44
CA ASN A 184 -24.48 -6.05 -3.36
C ASN A 184 -25.27 -6.22 -4.66
N SER A 185 -25.60 -5.13 -5.37
CA SER A 185 -26.28 -5.23 -6.67
C SER A 185 -25.42 -5.88 -7.76
N ARG A 186 -24.09 -5.89 -7.58
CA ARG A 186 -23.11 -6.50 -8.51
C ARG A 186 -22.42 -7.73 -7.96
N GLN A 187 -22.95 -8.29 -6.87
CA GLN A 187 -22.31 -9.39 -6.14
C GLN A 187 -22.06 -10.64 -7.01
N LEU A 188 -22.91 -10.90 -8.01
CA LEU A 188 -22.76 -12.03 -8.94
C LEU A 188 -21.56 -11.84 -9.89
N GLU A 189 -21.35 -10.63 -10.41
CA GLU A 189 -20.20 -10.32 -11.26
C GLU A 189 -18.91 -10.35 -10.45
N LEU A 190 -18.95 -9.80 -9.24
CA LEU A 190 -17.82 -9.82 -8.32
C LEU A 190 -17.47 -11.25 -7.94
N LYS A 191 -18.45 -12.13 -7.66
CA LYS A 191 -18.22 -13.55 -7.28
C LYS A 191 -17.35 -14.30 -8.28
N HIS A 192 -17.47 -14.02 -9.57
CA HIS A 192 -16.61 -14.63 -10.59
C HIS A 192 -15.17 -14.13 -10.47
N THR A 193 -14.99 -12.83 -10.33
CA THR A 193 -13.66 -12.21 -10.09
C THR A 193 -13.06 -12.66 -8.76
N PHE A 194 -13.87 -12.81 -7.71
CA PHE A 194 -13.49 -13.39 -6.41
C PHE A 194 -12.95 -14.80 -6.58
N SER A 195 -13.60 -15.65 -7.37
CA SER A 195 -13.11 -17.00 -7.63
C SER A 195 -11.75 -17.00 -8.33
N GLN A 196 -11.54 -16.08 -9.29
CA GLN A 196 -10.25 -15.91 -9.97
C GLN A 196 -9.15 -15.40 -9.02
N VAL A 197 -9.47 -14.42 -8.17
CA VAL A 197 -8.54 -13.88 -7.16
C VAL A 197 -8.22 -14.95 -6.11
N LEU A 198 -9.22 -15.69 -5.62
CA LEU A 198 -9.02 -16.82 -4.71
C LEU A 198 -8.20 -17.94 -5.34
N HIS A 199 -8.38 -18.22 -6.63
CA HIS A 199 -7.55 -19.19 -7.34
C HIS A 199 -6.10 -18.68 -7.49
N LYS A 200 -5.91 -17.39 -7.75
CA LYS A 200 -4.58 -16.75 -7.79
C LYS A 200 -3.89 -16.78 -6.42
N ILE A 201 -4.61 -16.52 -5.34
CA ILE A 201 -4.12 -16.65 -3.96
C ILE A 201 -3.82 -18.12 -3.63
N GLY A 202 -4.73 -19.03 -3.97
CA GLY A 202 -4.60 -20.47 -3.69
C GLY A 202 -3.48 -21.16 -4.47
N ASN A 203 -3.13 -20.65 -5.65
CA ASN A 203 -1.99 -21.14 -6.46
C ASN A 203 -0.64 -20.50 -6.08
N LYS A 204 -0.62 -19.52 -5.16
CA LYS A 204 0.62 -18.98 -4.57
C LYS A 204 1.13 -19.83 -3.39
N LEU A 205 0.48 -20.97 -3.10
CA LEU A 205 0.86 -21.98 -2.11
C LEU A 205 1.59 -23.16 -2.75
#